data_AF-A0A3B9PHW6-F1
#
_entry.id   AF-A0A3B9PHW6-F1
#
_cell.length_a   1.000
_cell.length_b   1.000
_cell.length_c   1.000
_cell.angle_alpha   90.00
_cell.angle_beta   90.00
_cell.angle_gamma   90.00
#
_symmetry.space_group_name_H-M   'P 1'
#
loop_
_entity.id
_entity.type
_entity.pdbx_description
1 polymer ?
#
loop_
_entity_poly.entity_id
_entity_poly.type
_entity_poly.pdbx_seq_one_letter_code
_entity_poly.pdbx_strand_id
1 'polypeptide(L)'
;MERLLERFGQHDQDQVALWVALVDKLRPPRPAQVDKATENLRTLSHLLARRPDLLSNLRGAMLRLFEEHKQVTMYVSSGLLPSTGFFSETSRRIGGRLLPEVIDTAYLKDFISAVFHRVDDEVWVNAVADEEWLELLRLLVGHQTPMFEEDASPLPNAVAEILESLRVLSFHVSAIGLDRELVRIDPNLEEHESPFLAQNAELLTYIKHYSDWWTTPGALIADDKHLTVMLHQCDEVLQRVRKRAMRIGTSLTLTFKLERLRQHLERIGELNALLSELRTRRVVEDAAPRIIRLFKTLVRAECRKNILSDYWGQNVELLSLRMTESASKTGEKYITSSRSEYFGLIASAALGGLIIAFMAANKIVLDNQDMAPLNELLSFCLNYGVGFMLIHMLGGTVATKQPAMTANAIAASIGEAKGKTRDLEALADLIVRTIRSQAGAILGNIGVAIPV
;
A
#
# COMPACT_ATOMS: atom_id res chain seq x y z
N MET A 1 -21.26 30.65 -6.20
CA MET A 1 -21.68 29.55 -5.31
C MET A 1 -23.18 29.34 -5.44
N GLU A 2 -24.01 30.35 -5.19
CA GLU A 2 -25.49 30.28 -5.29
C GLU A 2 -26.00 29.65 -6.60
N ARG A 3 -25.66 30.23 -7.77
CA ARG A 3 -26.05 29.69 -9.08
C ARG A 3 -25.63 28.24 -9.31
N LEU A 4 -24.56 27.77 -8.65
CA LEU A 4 -24.14 26.37 -8.74
C LEU A 4 -25.05 25.49 -7.87
N LEU A 5 -25.36 25.92 -6.64
CA LEU A 5 -26.27 25.23 -5.72
C LEU A 5 -27.70 25.15 -6.24
N GLU A 6 -28.17 26.16 -6.97
CA GLU A 6 -29.47 26.14 -7.67
C GLU A 6 -29.56 24.99 -8.69
N ARG A 7 -28.45 24.69 -9.39
CA ARG A 7 -28.39 23.63 -10.41
C ARG A 7 -28.49 22.22 -9.83
N PHE A 8 -28.12 22.01 -8.57
CA PHE A 8 -28.30 20.71 -7.90
C PHE A 8 -29.78 20.31 -7.71
N GLY A 9 -30.70 21.27 -7.79
CA GLY A 9 -32.14 21.01 -7.82
C GLY A 9 -32.67 20.55 -9.19
N GLN A 10 -31.83 20.57 -10.23
CA GLN A 10 -32.21 20.17 -11.59
C GLN A 10 -31.69 18.76 -11.87
N HIS A 11 -32.60 17.81 -12.07
CA HIS A 11 -32.25 16.39 -12.22
C HIS A 11 -31.55 16.06 -13.54
N ASP A 12 -31.80 16.82 -14.62
CA ASP A 12 -31.26 16.54 -15.96
C ASP A 12 -29.80 16.99 -16.15
N GLN A 13 -29.18 17.58 -15.12
CA GLN A 13 -27.80 18.02 -15.20
C GLN A 13 -26.81 16.89 -14.93
N ASP A 14 -25.64 16.97 -15.58
CA ASP A 14 -24.49 16.13 -15.26
C ASP A 14 -24.07 16.35 -13.79
N GLN A 15 -24.43 15.39 -12.95
CA GLN A 15 -24.18 15.46 -11.50
C GLN A 15 -22.68 15.47 -11.20
N VAL A 16 -21.87 14.72 -11.95
CA VAL A 16 -20.42 14.65 -11.74
C VAL A 16 -19.82 16.04 -11.95
N ALA A 17 -20.19 16.71 -13.04
CA ALA A 17 -19.73 18.07 -13.33
C ALA A 17 -20.13 19.09 -12.24
N LEU A 18 -21.32 18.94 -11.64
CA LEU A 18 -21.75 19.81 -10.54
C LEU A 18 -20.91 19.63 -9.28
N TRP A 19 -20.63 18.39 -8.90
CA TRP A 19 -19.80 18.07 -7.74
C TRP A 19 -18.34 18.48 -7.95
N VAL A 20 -17.79 18.28 -9.16
CA VAL A 20 -16.47 18.81 -9.55
C VAL A 20 -16.44 20.33 -9.37
N ALA A 21 -17.44 21.04 -9.92
CA ALA A 21 -17.50 22.49 -9.81
C ALA A 21 -17.65 22.99 -8.36
N LEU A 22 -18.30 22.21 -7.49
CA LEU A 22 -18.41 22.53 -6.07
C LEU A 22 -17.06 22.38 -5.38
N VAL A 23 -16.37 21.25 -5.58
CA VAL A 23 -15.03 21.02 -5.02
C VAL A 23 -14.02 22.02 -5.56
N ASP A 24 -14.09 22.39 -6.84
CA ASP A 24 -13.25 23.45 -7.43
C ASP A 24 -13.42 24.81 -6.74
N LYS A 25 -14.62 25.10 -6.22
CA LYS A 25 -14.88 26.33 -5.47
C LYS A 25 -14.40 26.25 -4.02
N LEU A 26 -14.34 25.05 -3.44
CA LEU A 26 -13.80 24.83 -2.10
C LEU A 26 -12.27 24.80 -2.11
N ARG A 27 -11.68 24.25 -3.17
CA ARG A 27 -10.25 24.08 -3.34
C ARG A 27 -9.50 25.41 -3.23
N PRO A 28 -8.44 25.49 -2.39
CA PRO A 28 -7.60 26.66 -2.32
C PRO A 28 -6.69 26.77 -3.56
N PRO A 29 -6.23 27.97 -3.96
CA PRO A 29 -5.31 28.13 -5.08
C PRO A 29 -3.99 27.36 -4.92
N ARG A 30 -3.52 27.21 -3.67
CA ARG A 30 -2.38 26.37 -3.30
C ARG A 30 -2.82 25.37 -2.23
N PRO A 31 -2.45 24.08 -2.32
CA PRO A 31 -2.92 23.05 -1.37
C PRO A 31 -2.58 23.34 0.09
N ALA A 32 -1.46 24.00 0.35
CA ALA A 32 -1.02 24.37 1.70
C ALA A 32 -1.77 25.57 2.30
N GLN A 33 -2.63 26.27 1.54
CA GLN A 33 -3.43 27.40 2.04
C GLN A 33 -4.70 26.90 2.73
N VAL A 34 -4.53 26.23 3.87
CA VAL A 34 -5.60 25.63 4.66
C VAL A 34 -6.65 26.68 5.05
N ASP A 35 -6.21 27.87 5.48
CA ASP A 35 -7.11 28.97 5.87
C ASP A 35 -8.10 29.34 4.77
N LYS A 36 -7.67 29.28 3.50
CA LYS A 36 -8.55 29.62 2.37
C LYS A 36 -9.58 28.53 2.12
N ALA A 37 -9.19 27.26 2.22
CA ALA A 37 -10.12 26.13 2.11
C ALA A 37 -11.15 26.17 3.24
N THR A 38 -10.70 26.44 4.47
CA THR A 38 -11.56 26.64 5.65
C THR A 38 -12.54 27.79 5.44
N GLU A 39 -12.08 28.95 4.95
CA GLU A 39 -12.95 30.10 4.64
C GLU A 39 -14.00 29.76 3.57
N ASN A 40 -13.60 29.05 2.52
CA ASN A 40 -14.52 28.62 1.46
C ASN A 40 -15.59 27.66 2.01
N LEU A 41 -15.20 26.71 2.85
CA LEU A 41 -16.10 25.75 3.49
C LEU A 41 -17.09 26.45 4.45
N ARG A 42 -16.59 27.36 5.30
CA ARG A 42 -17.43 28.21 6.15
C ARG A 42 -18.41 29.04 5.34
N THR A 43 -17.95 29.61 4.22
CA THR A 43 -18.81 30.40 3.33
C THR A 43 -19.94 29.55 2.76
N LEU A 44 -19.66 28.31 2.37
CA LEU A 44 -20.68 27.35 1.93
C LEU A 44 -21.67 27.06 3.06
N SER A 45 -21.19 26.69 4.25
CA SER A 45 -22.05 26.40 5.42
C SER A 45 -22.96 27.59 5.77
N HIS A 46 -22.42 28.81 5.85
CA HIS A 46 -23.20 30.02 6.10
C HIS A 46 -24.25 30.30 5.03
N LEU A 47 -23.92 30.06 3.76
CA LEU A 47 -24.87 30.24 2.66
C LEU A 47 -26.03 29.25 2.77
N LEU A 48 -25.73 27.97 3.02
CA LEU A 48 -26.74 26.92 3.17
C LEU A 48 -27.64 27.17 4.39
N ALA A 49 -27.07 27.66 5.50
CA ALA A 49 -27.84 28.01 6.70
C ALA A 49 -28.83 29.17 6.46
N ARG A 50 -28.51 30.11 5.55
CA ARG A 50 -29.37 31.26 5.21
C ARG A 50 -30.36 30.99 4.09
N ARG A 51 -30.13 29.96 3.27
CA ARG A 51 -30.91 29.64 2.07
C ARG A 51 -31.41 28.19 2.11
N PRO A 52 -32.56 27.94 2.77
CA PRO A 52 -33.13 26.60 2.92
C PRO A 52 -33.43 25.90 1.58
N ASP A 53 -33.73 26.67 0.53
CA ASP A 53 -33.91 26.19 -0.84
C ASP A 53 -32.63 25.57 -1.39
N LEU A 54 -31.49 26.26 -1.27
CA LEU A 54 -30.19 25.74 -1.71
C LEU A 54 -29.72 24.56 -0.86
N LEU A 55 -30.02 24.60 0.44
CA LEU A 55 -29.76 23.47 1.33
C LEU A 55 -30.55 22.24 0.91
N SER A 56 -31.84 22.37 0.62
CA SER A 56 -32.68 21.26 0.15
C SER A 56 -32.13 20.64 -1.15
N ASN A 57 -31.70 21.47 -2.11
CA ASN A 57 -31.08 20.99 -3.35
C ASN A 57 -29.81 20.17 -3.09
N LEU A 58 -28.89 20.69 -2.28
CA LEU A 58 -27.64 20.00 -1.99
C LEU A 58 -27.84 18.73 -1.14
N ARG A 59 -28.78 18.76 -0.19
CA ARG A 59 -29.19 17.57 0.57
C ARG A 59 -29.73 16.49 -0.34
N GLY A 60 -30.64 16.83 -1.25
CA GLY A 60 -31.19 15.89 -2.22
C GLY A 60 -30.11 15.30 -3.12
N ALA A 61 -29.17 16.12 -3.59
CA ALA A 61 -28.03 15.65 -4.37
C ALA A 61 -27.10 14.72 -3.59
N MET A 62 -26.86 15.01 -2.30
CA MET A 62 -26.05 14.15 -1.43
C MET A 62 -26.73 12.80 -1.19
N LEU A 63 -28.05 12.77 -0.94
CA LEU A 63 -28.78 11.51 -0.77
C LEU A 63 -28.74 10.67 -2.05
N ARG A 64 -29.00 11.28 -3.21
CA ARG A 64 -28.90 10.60 -4.51
C ARG A 64 -27.52 10.01 -4.76
N LEU A 65 -26.45 10.69 -4.35
CA LEU A 65 -25.09 10.15 -4.46
C LEU A 65 -24.95 8.78 -3.79
N PHE A 66 -25.49 8.62 -2.58
CA PHE A 66 -25.41 7.35 -1.85
C PHE A 66 -26.48 6.33 -2.28
N GLU A 67 -27.58 6.77 -2.88
CA GLU A 67 -28.62 5.88 -3.42
C GLU A 67 -28.27 5.30 -4.80
N GLU A 68 -27.66 6.10 -5.68
CA GLU A 68 -27.46 5.75 -7.09
C GLU A 68 -26.10 5.07 -7.37
N HIS A 69 -25.13 5.19 -6.46
CA HIS A 69 -23.76 4.75 -6.68
C HIS A 69 -23.40 3.51 -5.85
N LYS A 70 -22.67 2.57 -6.47
CA LYS A 70 -22.12 1.39 -5.79
C LYS A 70 -20.95 1.79 -4.91
N GLN A 71 -20.98 1.47 -3.63
CA GLN A 71 -20.01 1.93 -2.63
C GLN A 71 -19.07 0.81 -2.17
N VAL A 72 -19.46 -0.47 -2.30
CA VAL A 72 -18.67 -1.62 -1.83
C VAL A 72 -17.18 -1.53 -2.21
N THR A 73 -16.90 -1.27 -3.49
CA THR A 73 -15.51 -1.19 -3.99
C THR A 73 -14.71 -0.09 -3.33
N MET A 74 -15.34 1.02 -2.93
CA MET A 74 -14.67 2.11 -2.21
C MET A 74 -14.20 1.63 -0.83
N TYR A 75 -15.09 1.02 -0.05
CA TYR A 75 -14.73 0.55 1.29
C TYR A 75 -13.76 -0.65 1.27
N VAL A 76 -13.87 -1.53 0.26
CA VAL A 76 -13.08 -2.76 0.15
C VAL A 76 -11.71 -2.57 -0.52
N SER A 77 -11.52 -1.54 -1.35
CA SER A 77 -10.29 -1.39 -2.16
C SER A 77 -9.57 -0.06 -2.01
N SER A 78 -10.26 1.04 -1.69
CA SER A 78 -9.63 2.36 -1.61
C SER A 78 -8.66 2.42 -0.44
N GLY A 79 -7.38 2.65 -0.77
CA GLY A 79 -6.30 2.79 0.21
C GLY A 79 -5.80 1.47 0.79
N LEU A 80 -6.34 0.33 0.32
CA LEU A 80 -5.90 -1.00 0.73
C LEU A 80 -5.00 -1.61 -0.35
N LEU A 81 -4.07 -2.48 0.06
CA LEU A 81 -3.22 -3.20 -0.87
C LEU A 81 -4.05 -4.17 -1.73
N PRO A 82 -3.85 -4.18 -3.06
CA PRO A 82 -4.60 -5.06 -3.96
C PRO A 82 -4.20 -6.53 -3.77
N SER A 83 -4.97 -7.44 -4.36
CA SER A 83 -4.62 -8.87 -4.42
C SER A 83 -3.47 -9.16 -5.40
N THR A 84 -3.18 -8.23 -6.31
CA THR A 84 -2.07 -8.33 -7.26
C THR A 84 -0.73 -8.30 -6.52
N GLY A 85 0.22 -9.13 -6.96
CA GLY A 85 1.55 -9.18 -6.35
C GLY A 85 2.29 -7.84 -6.47
N PHE A 86 3.33 -7.66 -5.64
CA PHE A 86 3.98 -6.36 -5.46
C PHE A 86 4.42 -5.68 -6.77
N PHE A 87 5.01 -6.46 -7.68
CA PHE A 87 5.51 -6.00 -8.97
C PHE A 87 4.41 -5.70 -9.98
N SER A 88 3.33 -6.50 -9.98
CA SER A 88 2.16 -6.26 -10.84
C SER A 88 1.52 -4.91 -10.51
N GLU A 89 1.40 -4.58 -9.22
CA GLU A 89 0.86 -3.31 -8.77
C GLU A 89 1.79 -2.13 -9.07
N THR A 90 3.11 -2.32 -8.93
CA THR A 90 4.09 -1.31 -9.34
C THR A 90 3.97 -0.99 -10.83
N SER A 91 3.90 -2.03 -11.67
CA SER A 91 3.71 -1.89 -13.12
C SER A 91 2.38 -1.20 -13.44
N ARG A 92 1.29 -1.60 -12.77
CA ARG A 92 -0.03 -0.97 -12.93
C ARG A 92 -0.01 0.52 -12.58
N ARG A 93 0.60 0.93 -11.47
CA ARG A 93 0.70 2.34 -11.08
C ARG A 93 1.58 3.18 -12.02
N ILE A 94 2.65 2.59 -12.56
CA ILE A 94 3.45 3.24 -13.61
C ILE A 94 2.62 3.40 -14.88
N GLY A 95 1.96 2.32 -15.31
CA GLY A 95 1.07 2.31 -16.47
C GLY A 95 -0.06 3.33 -16.34
N GLY A 96 -0.71 3.40 -15.18
CA GLY A 96 -1.80 4.32 -14.88
C GLY A 96 -1.42 5.80 -14.92
N ARG A 97 -0.12 6.14 -14.85
CA ARG A 97 0.37 7.51 -15.11
C ARG A 97 0.48 7.84 -16.60
N LEU A 98 0.73 6.82 -17.44
CA LEU A 98 0.87 6.97 -18.89
C LEU A 98 -0.48 6.80 -19.60
N LEU A 99 -1.32 5.89 -19.10
CA LEU A 99 -2.64 5.53 -19.61
C LEU A 99 -3.61 5.47 -18.43
N PRO A 100 -4.31 6.57 -18.10
CA PRO A 100 -5.29 6.61 -17.02
C PRO A 100 -6.37 5.52 -17.21
N GLU A 101 -6.75 4.86 -16.12
CA GLU A 101 -7.87 3.91 -16.10
C GLU A 101 -9.18 4.63 -16.46
N VAL A 102 -10.08 3.93 -17.16
CA VAL A 102 -11.42 4.46 -17.48
C VAL A 102 -12.20 4.65 -16.18
N ILE A 103 -12.73 5.85 -15.98
CA ILE A 103 -13.53 6.20 -14.81
C ILE A 103 -14.96 5.70 -15.04
N ASP A 104 -15.45 4.78 -14.20
CA ASP A 104 -16.85 4.37 -14.19
C ASP A 104 -17.57 5.03 -13.01
N THR A 105 -18.22 6.15 -13.27
CA THR A 105 -18.90 6.94 -12.23
C THR A 105 -20.13 6.24 -11.65
N ALA A 106 -20.51 5.04 -12.09
CA ALA A 106 -21.47 4.21 -11.35
C ALA A 106 -20.92 3.73 -9.99
N TYR A 107 -19.59 3.73 -9.83
CA TYR A 107 -18.91 3.39 -8.59
C TYR A 107 -18.53 4.68 -7.83
N LEU A 108 -18.89 4.74 -6.54
CA LEU A 108 -18.63 5.91 -5.70
C LEU A 108 -17.12 6.22 -5.58
N LYS A 109 -16.28 5.18 -5.65
CA LYS A 109 -14.82 5.32 -5.70
C LYS A 109 -14.34 6.18 -6.89
N ASP A 110 -14.84 5.87 -8.07
CA ASP A 110 -14.46 6.54 -9.31
C ASP A 110 -15.11 7.92 -9.40
N PHE A 111 -16.32 8.05 -8.85
CA PHE A 111 -16.94 9.34 -8.62
C PHE A 111 -16.07 10.26 -7.72
N ILE A 112 -15.58 9.78 -6.56
CA ILE A 112 -14.68 10.55 -5.69
C ILE A 112 -13.40 10.93 -6.45
N SER A 113 -12.84 10.00 -7.22
CA SER A 113 -11.66 10.28 -8.05
C SER A 113 -11.91 11.36 -9.11
N ALA A 114 -13.11 11.40 -9.70
CA ALA A 114 -13.48 12.43 -10.67
C ALA A 114 -13.70 13.79 -10.01
N VAL A 115 -14.32 13.81 -8.82
CA VAL A 115 -14.60 15.03 -8.06
C VAL A 115 -13.32 15.64 -7.48
N PHE A 116 -12.51 14.83 -6.79
CA PHE A 116 -11.19 15.20 -6.27
C PHE A 116 -10.09 14.84 -7.29
N HIS A 117 -10.19 15.43 -8.47
CA HIS A 117 -9.36 15.09 -9.62
C HIS A 117 -7.89 15.53 -9.52
N ARG A 118 -7.51 16.34 -8.50
CA ARG A 118 -6.12 16.73 -8.32
C ARG A 118 -5.46 15.89 -7.23
N VAL A 119 -4.25 15.41 -7.51
CA VAL A 119 -3.46 14.57 -6.60
C VAL A 119 -3.22 15.26 -5.24
N ASP A 120 -3.14 16.59 -5.24
CA ASP A 120 -2.91 17.42 -4.06
C ASP A 120 -4.20 17.85 -3.33
N ASP A 121 -5.38 17.40 -3.79
CA ASP A 121 -6.65 17.66 -3.09
C ASP A 121 -6.66 17.07 -1.68
N GLU A 122 -5.99 15.94 -1.49
CA GLU A 122 -5.85 15.31 -0.18
C GLU A 122 -5.23 16.25 0.86
N VAL A 123 -4.31 17.13 0.45
CA VAL A 123 -3.55 17.99 1.36
C VAL A 123 -4.49 18.98 2.06
N TRP A 124 -5.32 19.69 1.29
CA TRP A 124 -6.22 20.67 1.89
C TRP A 124 -7.41 20.00 2.57
N VAL A 125 -7.95 18.91 2.02
CA VAL A 125 -9.09 18.18 2.61
C VAL A 125 -8.73 17.65 3.99
N ASN A 126 -7.55 17.03 4.14
CA ASN A 126 -7.09 16.52 5.42
C ASN A 126 -6.73 17.63 6.41
N ALA A 127 -6.18 18.74 5.92
CA ALA A 127 -5.72 19.84 6.77
C ALA A 127 -6.84 20.75 7.30
N VAL A 128 -7.98 20.87 6.60
CA VAL A 128 -9.16 21.56 7.15
C VAL A 128 -9.63 20.83 8.41
N ALA A 129 -9.88 21.57 9.48
CA ALA A 129 -10.25 20.99 10.78
C ALA A 129 -11.55 20.16 10.70
N ASP A 130 -11.65 19.10 11.52
CA ASP A 130 -12.80 18.18 11.50
C ASP A 130 -14.10 18.91 11.84
N GLU A 131 -14.04 19.93 12.69
CA GLU A 131 -15.18 20.74 13.13
C GLU A 131 -15.91 21.42 11.96
N GLU A 132 -15.18 21.87 10.95
CA GLU A 132 -15.75 22.56 9.79
C GLU A 132 -16.53 21.59 8.89
N TRP A 133 -15.99 20.38 8.73
CA TRP A 133 -16.66 19.29 8.01
C TRP A 133 -17.87 18.78 8.78
N LEU A 134 -17.77 18.69 10.11
CA LEU A 134 -18.87 18.31 10.99
C LEU A 134 -20.01 19.32 10.93
N GLU A 135 -19.71 20.62 10.90
CA GLU A 135 -20.73 21.67 10.74
C GLU A 135 -21.48 21.52 9.41
N LEU A 136 -20.75 21.33 8.30
CA LEU A 136 -21.38 21.10 7.00
C LEU A 136 -22.23 19.81 7.01
N LEU A 137 -21.71 18.72 7.57
CA LEU A 137 -22.42 17.44 7.63
C LEU A 137 -23.71 17.56 8.47
N ARG A 138 -23.66 18.24 9.62
CA ARG A 138 -24.85 18.51 10.43
C ARG A 138 -25.90 19.32 9.67
N LEU A 139 -25.47 20.33 8.91
CA LEU A 139 -26.37 21.09 8.05
C LEU A 139 -26.99 20.20 6.97
N LEU A 140 -26.25 19.29 6.36
CA LEU A 140 -26.75 18.42 5.29
C LEU A 140 -27.66 17.30 5.82
N VAL A 141 -27.32 16.71 6.96
CA VAL A 141 -28.16 15.67 7.59
C VAL A 141 -29.44 16.28 8.16
N GLY A 142 -29.35 17.48 8.75
CA GLY A 142 -30.48 18.14 9.40
C GLY A 142 -30.89 17.46 10.72
N HIS A 143 -32.04 17.86 11.26
CA HIS A 143 -32.58 17.25 12.46
C HIS A 143 -33.16 15.87 12.12
N GLN A 144 -32.63 14.83 12.76
CA GLN A 144 -33.13 13.46 12.64
C GLN A 144 -33.85 13.08 13.93
N THR A 145 -35.04 12.50 13.79
CA THR A 145 -35.76 11.91 14.91
C THR A 145 -35.05 10.62 15.32
N PRO A 146 -34.58 10.50 16.58
CA PRO A 146 -34.02 9.24 17.09
C PRO A 146 -35.04 8.11 16.92
N MET A 147 -34.56 6.96 16.45
CA MET A 147 -35.34 5.73 16.44
C MET A 147 -34.84 4.81 17.56
N PHE A 148 -35.77 4.16 18.26
CA PHE A 148 -35.50 3.25 19.37
C PHE A 148 -35.85 1.80 18.98
N GLU A 149 -35.63 0.86 19.90
CA GLU A 149 -35.75 -0.59 19.65
C GLU A 149 -37.14 -1.04 19.14
N GLU A 150 -38.18 -0.28 19.45
CA GLU A 150 -39.55 -0.56 19.01
C GLU A 150 -39.83 -0.05 17.58
N ASP A 151 -38.97 0.81 17.04
CA ASP A 151 -39.13 1.41 15.73
C ASP A 151 -38.50 0.55 14.62
N ALA A 152 -39.13 0.52 13.44
CA ALA A 152 -38.59 -0.12 12.26
C ALA A 152 -38.66 0.81 11.04
N SER A 153 -37.67 0.72 10.17
CA SER A 153 -37.67 1.41 8.88
C SER A 153 -36.93 0.57 7.83
N PRO A 154 -37.13 0.85 6.52
CA PRO A 154 -36.28 0.27 5.49
C PRO A 154 -34.80 0.57 5.75
N LEU A 155 -33.94 -0.42 5.53
CA LEU A 155 -32.50 -0.26 5.68
C LEU A 155 -31.98 0.76 4.65
N PRO A 156 -31.31 1.85 5.06
CA PRO A 156 -30.75 2.81 4.12
C PRO A 156 -29.69 2.16 3.23
N ASN A 157 -29.67 2.52 1.93
CA ASN A 157 -28.74 1.94 0.96
C ASN A 157 -27.27 2.07 1.40
N ALA A 158 -26.88 3.22 1.94
CA ALA A 158 -25.53 3.43 2.47
C ALA A 158 -25.15 2.46 3.60
N VAL A 159 -26.10 2.12 4.48
CA VAL A 159 -25.87 1.13 5.55
C VAL A 159 -25.77 -0.28 4.97
N ALA A 160 -26.64 -0.62 4.01
CA ALA A 160 -26.59 -1.90 3.30
C ALA A 160 -25.24 -2.10 2.58
N GLU A 161 -24.73 -1.07 1.92
CA GLU A 161 -23.43 -1.08 1.24
C GLU A 161 -22.24 -1.24 2.22
N ILE A 162 -22.32 -0.68 3.42
CA ILE A 162 -21.31 -0.90 4.48
C ILE A 162 -21.36 -2.35 4.97
N LEU A 163 -22.55 -2.89 5.22
CA LEU A 163 -22.73 -4.30 5.62
C LEU A 163 -22.21 -5.26 4.54
N GLU A 164 -22.47 -4.96 3.27
CA GLU A 164 -21.95 -5.72 2.15
C GLU A 164 -20.41 -5.63 2.06
N SER A 165 -19.84 -4.46 2.32
CA SER A 165 -18.39 -4.27 2.38
C SER A 165 -17.74 -5.09 3.48
N LEU A 166 -18.36 -5.13 4.67
CA LEU A 166 -17.94 -5.99 5.77
C LEU A 166 -17.94 -7.46 5.35
N ARG A 167 -19.00 -7.92 4.68
CA ARG A 167 -19.07 -9.28 4.12
C ARG A 167 -17.89 -9.59 3.21
N VAL A 168 -17.61 -8.73 2.24
CA VAL A 168 -16.51 -8.94 1.28
C VAL A 168 -15.13 -8.91 1.96
N LEU A 169 -14.88 -7.95 2.85
CA LEU A 169 -13.64 -7.85 3.61
C LEU A 169 -13.40 -9.11 4.45
N SER A 170 -14.45 -9.66 5.05
CA SER A 170 -14.39 -10.88 5.84
C SER A 170 -13.91 -12.08 5.04
N PHE A 171 -14.45 -12.28 3.84
CA PHE A 171 -13.97 -13.33 2.94
C PHE A 171 -12.52 -13.10 2.52
N HIS A 172 -12.09 -11.85 2.31
CA HIS A 172 -10.69 -11.53 2.04
C HIS A 172 -9.77 -11.86 3.21
N VAL A 173 -10.17 -11.55 4.44
CA VAL A 173 -9.43 -11.90 5.66
C VAL A 173 -9.28 -13.42 5.78
N SER A 174 -10.37 -14.18 5.61
CA SER A 174 -10.32 -15.65 5.63
C SER A 174 -9.42 -16.22 4.54
N ALA A 175 -9.53 -15.72 3.30
CA ALA A 175 -8.73 -16.21 2.18
C ALA A 175 -7.23 -15.94 2.36
N ILE A 176 -6.85 -14.77 2.89
CA ILE A 176 -5.44 -14.45 3.15
C ILE A 176 -4.93 -15.22 4.37
N GLY A 177 -5.75 -15.32 5.43
CA GLY A 177 -5.42 -15.97 6.69
C GLY A 177 -5.12 -17.47 6.57
N LEU A 178 -5.71 -18.13 5.56
CA LEU A 178 -5.52 -19.55 5.25
C LEU A 178 -4.50 -19.81 4.13
N ASP A 179 -3.77 -18.79 3.69
CA ASP A 179 -2.76 -18.96 2.65
C ASP A 179 -1.60 -19.85 3.13
N ARG A 180 -1.10 -20.70 2.23
CA ARG A 180 -0.05 -21.68 2.53
C ARG A 180 1.24 -21.05 3.10
N GLU A 181 1.58 -19.82 2.73
CA GLU A 181 2.75 -19.14 3.28
C GLU A 181 2.56 -18.78 4.76
N LEU A 182 1.33 -18.45 5.19
CA LEU A 182 1.02 -18.18 6.58
C LEU A 182 1.01 -19.46 7.41
N VAL A 183 0.34 -20.50 6.91
CA VAL A 183 0.31 -21.84 7.54
C VAL A 183 1.71 -22.41 7.73
N ARG A 184 2.60 -22.24 6.74
CA ARG A 184 3.99 -22.69 6.85
C ARG A 184 4.73 -22.05 8.02
N ILE A 185 4.36 -20.82 8.40
CA ILE A 185 5.01 -20.05 9.48
C ILE A 185 4.34 -20.31 10.82
N ASP A 186 3.03 -20.52 10.81
CA ASP A 186 2.26 -20.92 11.98
C ASP A 186 1.37 -22.13 11.68
N PRO A 187 1.90 -23.36 11.81
CA PRO A 187 1.15 -24.59 11.58
C PRO A 187 -0.09 -24.73 12.47
N ASN A 188 -0.12 -24.04 13.63
CA ASN A 188 -1.26 -24.05 14.54
C ASN A 188 -2.54 -23.51 13.88
N LEU A 189 -2.43 -22.81 12.74
CA LEU A 189 -3.56 -22.36 11.93
C LEU A 189 -4.35 -23.49 11.26
N GLU A 190 -3.75 -24.68 11.08
CA GLU A 190 -4.43 -25.89 10.59
C GLU A 190 -4.91 -26.81 11.72
N GLU A 191 -4.25 -26.77 12.88
CA GLU A 191 -4.51 -27.70 13.99
C GLU A 191 -5.83 -27.42 14.75
N HIS A 192 -6.30 -26.17 14.72
CA HIS A 192 -7.51 -25.72 15.43
C HIS A 192 -8.44 -24.95 14.48
N GLU A 193 -9.65 -24.63 14.95
CA GLU A 193 -10.52 -23.70 14.23
C GLU A 193 -9.79 -22.38 13.99
N SER A 194 -9.60 -22.03 12.71
CA SER A 194 -8.88 -20.81 12.34
C SER A 194 -9.64 -19.57 12.78
N PRO A 195 -9.03 -18.64 13.55
CA PRO A 195 -9.68 -17.38 13.93
C PRO A 195 -10.19 -16.58 12.72
N PHE A 196 -9.52 -16.71 11.57
CA PHE A 196 -9.93 -16.06 10.33
C PHE A 196 -11.22 -16.65 9.72
N LEU A 197 -11.52 -17.92 9.97
CA LEU A 197 -12.81 -18.54 9.60
C LEU A 197 -13.89 -18.21 10.63
N ALA A 198 -13.54 -18.30 11.92
CA ALA A 198 -14.45 -17.97 13.01
C ALA A 198 -14.96 -16.52 12.91
N GLN A 199 -14.07 -15.55 12.61
CA GLN A 199 -14.50 -14.16 12.41
C GLN A 199 -15.48 -14.01 11.23
N ASN A 200 -15.36 -14.84 10.18
CA ASN A 200 -16.28 -14.77 9.05
C ASN A 200 -17.67 -15.26 9.41
N ALA A 201 -17.75 -16.39 10.12
CA ALA A 201 -19.03 -16.91 10.61
C ALA A 201 -19.73 -15.90 11.55
N GLU A 202 -18.98 -15.32 12.50
CA GLU A 202 -19.51 -14.32 13.43
C GLU A 202 -19.92 -13.02 12.72
N LEU A 203 -19.13 -12.55 11.74
CA LEU A 203 -19.47 -11.32 11.01
C LEU A 203 -20.72 -11.50 10.13
N LEU A 204 -20.89 -12.66 9.47
CA LEU A 204 -22.10 -12.94 8.70
C LEU A 204 -23.35 -12.97 9.60
N THR A 205 -23.21 -13.52 10.80
CA THR A 205 -24.25 -13.53 11.83
C THR A 205 -24.58 -12.11 12.29
N TYR A 206 -23.55 -11.30 12.58
CA TYR A 206 -23.69 -9.89 12.93
C TYR A 206 -24.41 -9.09 11.84
N ILE A 207 -24.03 -9.25 10.57
CA ILE A 207 -24.64 -8.55 9.43
C ILE A 207 -26.14 -8.85 9.35
N LYS A 208 -26.51 -10.12 9.47
CA LYS A 208 -27.91 -10.54 9.47
C LYS A 208 -28.67 -9.90 10.63
N HIS A 209 -28.15 -10.02 11.86
CA HIS A 209 -28.81 -9.44 13.03
C HIS A 209 -28.92 -7.91 12.96
N TYR A 210 -27.92 -7.22 12.41
CA TYR A 210 -27.97 -5.76 12.24
C TYR A 210 -29.09 -5.36 11.28
N SER A 211 -29.25 -6.08 10.17
CA SER A 211 -30.33 -5.85 9.21
C SER A 211 -31.70 -6.15 9.82
N ASP A 212 -31.82 -7.28 10.53
CA ASP A 212 -33.06 -7.69 11.20
C ASP A 212 -33.45 -6.66 12.27
N TRP A 213 -32.49 -6.21 13.09
CA TRP A 213 -32.67 -5.16 14.09
C TRP A 213 -33.18 -3.85 13.48
N TRP A 214 -32.64 -3.45 12.33
CA TRP A 214 -33.05 -2.19 11.68
C TRP A 214 -34.48 -2.24 11.13
N THR A 215 -34.85 -3.39 10.56
CA THR A 215 -36.07 -3.54 9.73
C THR A 215 -37.25 -4.17 10.46
N THR A 216 -37.01 -4.83 11.60
CA THR A 216 -38.03 -5.58 12.34
C THR A 216 -38.30 -4.94 13.70
N PRO A 217 -39.56 -4.56 14.01
CA PRO A 217 -39.92 -4.01 15.32
C PRO A 217 -39.58 -4.97 16.45
N GLY A 218 -38.91 -4.50 17.50
CA GLY A 218 -38.60 -5.28 18.70
C GLY A 218 -37.57 -6.39 18.50
N ALA A 219 -36.86 -6.41 17.36
CA ALA A 219 -35.72 -7.28 17.18
C ALA A 219 -34.59 -6.88 18.14
N LEU A 220 -33.94 -7.87 18.75
CA LEU A 220 -32.89 -7.64 19.73
C LEU A 220 -31.65 -7.03 19.07
N ILE A 221 -31.06 -6.07 19.78
CA ILE A 221 -29.72 -5.57 19.46
C ILE A 221 -28.71 -6.71 19.70
N ALA A 222 -28.11 -7.22 18.63
CA ALA A 222 -27.03 -8.19 18.76
C ALA A 222 -25.79 -7.55 19.39
N ASP A 223 -25.21 -8.19 20.41
CA ASP A 223 -23.94 -7.79 21.02
C ASP A 223 -22.80 -8.00 20.02
N ASP A 224 -21.98 -6.98 19.77
CA ASP A 224 -20.82 -7.02 18.87
C ASP A 224 -19.55 -7.50 19.58
N LYS A 225 -19.63 -7.86 20.87
CA LYS A 225 -18.50 -8.40 21.65
C LYS A 225 -17.90 -9.66 21.03
N HIS A 226 -18.70 -10.62 20.57
CA HIS A 226 -18.18 -11.87 20.00
C HIS A 226 -17.37 -11.59 18.73
N LEU A 227 -17.91 -10.77 17.83
CA LEU A 227 -17.18 -10.30 16.64
C LEU A 227 -15.87 -9.58 17.02
N THR A 228 -15.93 -8.68 18.00
CA THR A 228 -14.76 -7.93 18.46
C THR A 228 -13.66 -8.86 19.00
N VAL A 229 -14.05 -9.89 19.76
CA VAL A 229 -13.11 -10.92 20.24
C VAL A 229 -12.48 -11.69 19.07
N MET A 230 -13.27 -12.10 18.07
CA MET A 230 -12.72 -12.81 16.90
C MET A 230 -11.76 -11.94 16.08
N LEU A 231 -12.07 -10.65 15.90
CA LEU A 231 -11.18 -9.70 15.22
C LEU A 231 -9.87 -9.48 16.00
N HIS A 232 -9.95 -9.39 17.33
CA HIS A 232 -8.77 -9.31 18.18
C HIS A 232 -7.89 -10.56 18.06
N GLN A 233 -8.50 -11.76 18.07
CA GLN A 233 -7.76 -13.01 17.86
C GLN A 233 -7.09 -13.07 16.48
N CYS A 234 -7.73 -12.53 15.43
CA CYS A 234 -7.12 -12.41 14.11
C CYS A 234 -5.88 -11.50 14.14
N ASP A 235 -5.92 -10.38 14.85
CA ASP A 235 -4.75 -9.51 15.02
C ASP A 235 -3.64 -10.19 15.83
N GLU A 236 -3.96 -10.89 16.93
CA GLU A 236 -2.97 -11.63 17.72
C GLU A 236 -2.22 -12.68 16.87
N VAL A 237 -2.95 -13.40 16.01
CA VAL A 237 -2.38 -14.33 15.04
C VAL A 237 -1.48 -13.59 14.05
N LEU A 238 -1.96 -12.48 13.47
CA LEU A 238 -1.18 -11.66 12.54
C LEU A 238 0.15 -11.20 13.17
N GLN A 239 0.12 -10.68 14.40
CA GLN A 239 1.32 -10.23 15.12
C GLN A 239 2.27 -11.40 15.41
N ARG A 240 1.73 -12.57 15.76
CA ARG A 240 2.51 -13.79 16.00
C ARG A 240 3.21 -14.27 14.73
N VAL A 241 2.49 -14.33 13.62
CA VAL A 241 3.04 -14.70 12.31
C VAL A 241 4.11 -13.70 11.88
N ARG A 242 3.88 -12.38 12.02
CA ARG A 242 4.89 -11.34 11.76
C ARG A 242 6.17 -11.57 12.57
N LYS A 243 6.05 -11.82 13.88
CA LYS A 243 7.19 -12.09 14.77
C LYS A 243 7.98 -13.34 14.37
N ARG A 244 7.30 -14.42 13.98
CA ARG A 244 7.95 -15.66 13.52
C ARG A 244 8.61 -15.47 12.16
N ALA A 245 7.94 -14.78 11.24
CA ALA A 245 8.45 -14.48 9.91
C ALA A 245 9.76 -13.68 9.98
N MET A 246 9.88 -12.73 10.92
CA MET A 246 11.14 -11.99 11.15
C MET A 246 12.31 -12.88 11.61
N ARG A 247 12.04 -13.99 12.30
CA ARG A 247 13.10 -14.90 12.80
C ARG A 247 13.54 -15.96 11.78
N ILE A 248 12.59 -16.49 11.01
CA ILE A 248 12.83 -17.60 10.06
C ILE A 248 13.21 -17.08 8.66
N GLY A 249 12.88 -15.81 8.39
CA GLY A 249 12.94 -15.19 7.08
C GLY A 249 11.57 -15.15 6.42
N THR A 250 11.14 -13.96 6.00
CA THR A 250 9.89 -13.72 5.24
C THR A 250 10.05 -14.01 3.73
N SER A 251 9.00 -13.82 2.93
CA SER A 251 9.10 -13.53 1.50
C SER A 251 8.51 -12.13 1.27
N LEU A 252 8.84 -11.45 0.16
CA LEU A 252 8.16 -10.18 -0.16
C LEU A 252 6.65 -10.38 -0.30
N THR A 253 6.25 -11.51 -0.89
CA THR A 253 4.85 -11.93 -1.04
C THR A 253 4.16 -12.09 0.31
N LEU A 254 4.79 -12.76 1.26
CA LEU A 254 4.27 -12.91 2.61
C LEU A 254 4.14 -11.57 3.32
N THR A 255 5.18 -10.74 3.26
CA THR A 255 5.16 -9.39 3.85
C THR A 255 3.96 -8.59 3.32
N PHE A 256 3.74 -8.63 2.01
CA PHE A 256 2.61 -7.98 1.36
C PHE A 256 1.26 -8.55 1.79
N LYS A 257 1.13 -9.88 1.91
CA LYS A 257 -0.08 -10.54 2.41
C LYS A 257 -0.38 -10.16 3.86
N LEU A 258 0.62 -10.16 4.74
CA LEU A 258 0.46 -9.77 6.15
C LEU A 258 0.09 -8.30 6.29
N GLU A 259 0.57 -7.44 5.41
CA GLU A 259 0.19 -6.03 5.40
C GLU A 259 -1.23 -5.82 4.88
N ARG A 260 -1.60 -6.52 3.80
CA ARG A 260 -2.98 -6.53 3.29
C ARG A 260 -3.98 -7.07 4.31
N LEU A 261 -3.62 -8.13 5.03
CA LEU A 261 -4.43 -8.70 6.11
C LEU A 261 -4.67 -7.70 7.24
N ARG A 262 -3.61 -6.98 7.67
CA ARG A 262 -3.72 -5.90 8.67
C ARG A 262 -4.72 -4.83 8.22
N GLN A 263 -4.55 -4.33 7.00
CA GLN A 263 -5.38 -3.26 6.44
C GLN A 263 -6.85 -3.67 6.31
N HIS A 264 -7.13 -4.92 5.96
CA HIS A 264 -8.50 -5.44 5.93
C HIS A 264 -9.12 -5.54 7.31
N LEU A 265 -8.37 -6.03 8.32
CA LEU A 265 -8.84 -6.08 9.71
C LEU A 265 -9.11 -4.68 10.27
N GLU A 266 -8.23 -3.71 9.99
CA GLU A 266 -8.43 -2.31 10.38
C GLU A 266 -9.66 -1.70 9.72
N ARG A 267 -9.86 -1.92 8.41
CA ARG A 267 -11.05 -1.45 7.71
C ARG A 267 -12.33 -2.05 8.27
N ILE A 268 -12.33 -3.36 8.59
CA ILE A 268 -13.47 -4.01 9.26
C ILE A 268 -13.76 -3.32 10.60
N GLY A 269 -12.72 -3.05 11.40
CA GLY A 269 -12.86 -2.34 12.68
C GLY A 269 -13.45 -0.93 12.53
N GLU A 270 -12.99 -0.16 11.54
CA GLU A 270 -13.51 1.18 11.25
C GLU A 270 -14.99 1.17 10.87
N LEU A 271 -15.39 0.27 9.96
CA LEU A 271 -16.77 0.15 9.50
C LEU A 271 -17.70 -0.39 10.60
N ASN A 272 -17.24 -1.38 11.37
CA ASN A 272 -18.00 -1.91 12.51
C ASN A 272 -18.22 -0.82 13.57
N ALA A 273 -17.20 -0.02 13.87
CA ALA A 273 -17.34 1.07 14.83
C ALA A 273 -18.29 2.17 14.36
N LEU A 274 -18.31 2.47 13.05
CA LEU A 274 -19.30 3.38 12.45
C LEU A 274 -20.72 2.83 12.62
N LEU A 275 -20.94 1.54 12.33
CA LEU A 275 -22.24 0.89 12.53
C LEU A 275 -22.66 0.85 14.01
N SER A 276 -21.71 0.64 14.92
CA SER A 276 -21.95 0.60 16.37
C SER A 276 -22.40 1.97 16.91
N GLU A 277 -21.79 3.08 16.45
CA GLU A 277 -22.23 4.44 16.79
C GLU A 277 -23.60 4.78 16.20
N LEU A 278 -23.86 4.37 14.95
CA LEU A 278 -25.17 4.56 14.32
C LEU A 278 -26.27 3.74 15.01
N ARG A 279 -25.92 2.58 15.59
CA ARG A 279 -26.88 1.66 16.22
C ARG A 279 -27.59 2.28 17.42
N THR A 280 -26.99 3.21 18.15
CA THR A 280 -27.57 3.71 19.41
C THR A 280 -28.90 4.44 19.22
N ARG A 281 -29.00 5.30 18.18
CA ARG A 281 -30.21 6.11 17.92
C ARG A 281 -30.66 6.11 16.46
N ARG A 282 -29.93 5.42 15.57
CA ARG A 282 -30.06 5.50 14.10
C ARG A 282 -29.93 6.93 13.57
N VAL A 283 -29.11 7.74 14.25
CA VAL A 283 -28.84 9.15 13.90
C VAL A 283 -27.41 9.27 13.35
N VAL A 284 -27.28 9.86 12.16
CA VAL A 284 -25.99 10.06 11.47
C VAL A 284 -25.09 10.99 12.26
N GLU A 285 -25.64 11.94 13.01
CA GLU A 285 -24.88 12.84 13.89
C GLU A 285 -24.03 12.09 14.92
N ASP A 286 -24.48 10.94 15.43
CA ASP A 286 -23.71 10.14 16.40
C ASP A 286 -22.45 9.54 15.77
N ALA A 287 -22.54 9.15 14.51
CA ALA A 287 -21.42 8.60 13.74
C ALA A 287 -20.64 9.68 12.95
N ALA A 288 -21.05 10.96 13.02
CA ALA A 288 -20.50 12.02 12.19
C ALA A 288 -18.97 12.17 12.30
N PRO A 289 -18.34 12.14 13.49
CA PRO A 289 -16.88 12.18 13.59
C PRO A 289 -16.18 11.04 12.86
N ARG A 290 -16.73 9.82 12.89
CA ARG A 290 -16.18 8.69 12.13
C ARG A 290 -16.39 8.83 10.65
N ILE A 291 -17.56 9.31 10.23
CA ILE A 291 -17.86 9.55 8.82
C ILE A 291 -16.85 10.56 8.23
N ILE A 292 -16.56 11.65 8.94
CA ILE A 292 -15.57 12.65 8.48
C ILE A 292 -14.16 12.06 8.40
N ARG A 293 -13.72 11.31 9.40
CA ARG A 293 -12.41 10.63 9.36
C ARG A 293 -12.32 9.63 8.20
N LEU A 294 -13.35 8.83 7.99
CA LEU A 294 -13.41 7.87 6.89
C LEU A 294 -13.40 8.58 5.53
N PHE A 295 -14.19 9.64 5.38
CA PHE A 295 -14.20 10.49 4.19
C PHE A 295 -12.80 11.03 3.86
N LYS A 296 -12.11 11.63 4.83
CA LYS A 296 -10.75 12.16 4.65
C LYS A 296 -9.75 11.07 4.22
N THR A 297 -9.81 9.91 4.87
CA THR A 297 -8.98 8.74 4.53
C THR A 297 -9.25 8.25 3.10
N LEU A 298 -10.51 8.17 2.69
CA LEU A 298 -10.90 7.71 1.34
C LEU A 298 -10.52 8.73 0.26
N VAL A 299 -10.70 10.03 0.49
CA VAL A 299 -10.24 11.08 -0.43
C VAL A 299 -8.72 11.00 -0.61
N ARG A 300 -7.97 10.87 0.48
CA ARG A 300 -6.52 10.69 0.40
C ARG A 300 -6.13 9.45 -0.39
N ALA A 301 -6.80 8.33 -0.13
CA ALA A 301 -6.56 7.08 -0.84
C ALA A 301 -6.76 7.22 -2.35
N GLU A 302 -7.86 7.85 -2.78
CA GLU A 302 -8.15 8.02 -4.20
C GLU A 302 -7.23 9.04 -4.89
N CYS A 303 -6.93 10.17 -4.24
CA CYS A 303 -5.99 11.16 -4.79
C CYS A 303 -4.59 10.57 -5.00
N ARG A 304 -4.16 9.66 -4.12
CA ARG A 304 -2.80 9.08 -4.11
C ARG A 304 -2.70 7.68 -4.71
N LYS A 305 -3.77 7.17 -5.34
CA LYS A 305 -3.81 5.80 -5.89
C LYS A 305 -2.71 5.47 -6.91
N ASN A 306 -2.20 6.48 -7.63
CA ASN A 306 -1.13 6.35 -8.63
C ASN A 306 0.24 6.86 -8.12
N ILE A 307 0.37 7.17 -6.83
CA ILE A 307 1.65 7.55 -6.22
C ILE A 307 2.41 6.29 -5.80
N LEU A 308 3.61 6.13 -6.38
CA LEU A 308 4.50 5.00 -6.09
C LEU A 308 5.22 5.15 -4.76
N SER A 309 5.57 6.38 -4.34
CA SER A 309 6.31 6.59 -3.09
C SER A 309 5.54 6.14 -1.86
N ASP A 310 4.21 6.22 -1.86
CA ASP A 310 3.38 5.71 -0.76
C ASP A 310 3.37 4.19 -0.71
N TYR A 311 3.27 3.59 -1.90
CA TYR A 311 3.27 2.15 -2.07
C TYR A 311 4.64 1.53 -1.68
N TRP A 312 5.73 2.21 -2.02
CA TRP A 312 7.09 1.77 -1.69
C TRP A 312 7.45 2.11 -0.23
N GLY A 313 7.10 3.30 0.28
CA GLY A 313 7.46 3.75 1.62
C GLY A 313 6.99 2.83 2.74
N GLN A 314 5.83 2.17 2.57
CA GLN A 314 5.31 1.19 3.54
C GLN A 314 6.04 -0.16 3.49
N ASN A 315 6.77 -0.47 2.40
CA ASN A 315 7.36 -1.78 2.14
C ASN A 315 8.91 -1.76 2.03
N VAL A 316 9.52 -0.58 1.90
CA VAL A 316 10.98 -0.40 1.70
C VAL A 316 11.80 -0.79 2.92
N GLU A 317 11.29 -0.58 4.14
CA GLU A 317 12.01 -0.97 5.36
C GLU A 317 12.29 -2.49 5.39
N LEU A 318 11.31 -3.28 4.97
CA LEU A 318 11.40 -4.75 4.90
C LEU A 318 12.19 -5.24 3.68
N LEU A 319 12.22 -4.47 2.59
CA LEU A 319 13.06 -4.73 1.41
C LEU A 319 14.54 -4.41 1.67
N SER A 320 14.82 -3.30 2.36
CA SER A 320 16.17 -2.83 2.66
C SER A 320 16.92 -3.81 3.56
N LEU A 321 16.26 -4.33 4.61
CA LEU A 321 16.81 -5.39 5.46
C LEU A 321 17.25 -6.62 4.65
N ARG A 322 16.45 -7.03 3.66
CA ARG A 322 16.74 -8.19 2.82
C ARG A 322 17.80 -7.94 1.76
N MET A 323 17.84 -6.75 1.16
CA MET A 323 18.91 -6.40 0.24
C MET A 323 20.26 -6.43 0.96
N THR A 324 20.32 -5.94 2.20
CA THR A 324 21.53 -6.01 3.03
C THR A 324 21.87 -7.45 3.43
N GLU A 325 20.89 -8.26 3.86
CA GLU A 325 21.12 -9.68 4.22
C GLU A 325 21.51 -10.57 3.02
N SER A 326 20.87 -10.39 1.86
CA SER A 326 21.16 -11.16 0.64
C SER A 326 22.50 -10.75 0.01
N ALA A 327 22.86 -9.46 0.08
CA ALA A 327 24.17 -8.99 -0.35
C ALA A 327 25.28 -9.51 0.59
N SER A 328 25.02 -9.60 1.90
CA SER A 328 25.94 -10.14 2.90
C SER A 328 26.29 -11.62 2.62
N LYS A 329 25.28 -12.48 2.39
CA LYS A 329 25.49 -13.91 2.03
C LYS A 329 26.28 -14.13 0.74
N THR A 330 26.25 -13.15 -0.18
CA THR A 330 27.01 -13.22 -1.44
C THR A 330 28.43 -12.68 -1.26
N GLY A 331 28.63 -11.70 -0.36
CA GLY A 331 29.93 -11.13 -0.01
C GLY A 331 30.87 -12.12 0.68
N GLU A 332 30.36 -13.01 1.53
CA GLU A 332 31.15 -14.05 2.21
C GLU A 332 31.97 -14.91 1.24
N LYS A 333 31.43 -15.22 0.06
CA LYS A 333 32.12 -16.03 -0.96
C LYS A 333 33.36 -15.35 -1.57
N TYR A 334 33.50 -14.04 -1.41
CA TYR A 334 34.67 -13.29 -1.87
C TYR A 334 35.75 -13.13 -0.80
N ILE A 335 35.48 -13.51 0.45
CA ILE A 335 36.43 -13.42 1.56
C ILE A 335 37.04 -14.79 1.77
N THR A 336 38.24 -14.99 1.23
CA THR A 336 38.95 -16.27 1.33
C THR A 336 39.51 -16.48 2.74
N SER A 337 39.26 -17.67 3.30
CA SER A 337 39.66 -18.07 4.65
C SER A 337 40.81 -19.08 4.64
N SER A 338 41.00 -19.80 3.53
CA SER A 338 42.01 -20.85 3.36
C SER A 338 42.89 -20.62 2.12
N ARG A 339 44.07 -21.27 2.06
CA ARG A 339 45.00 -21.15 0.92
C ARG A 339 44.41 -21.71 -0.37
N SER A 340 43.61 -22.77 -0.31
CA SER A 340 42.93 -23.36 -1.48
C SER A 340 41.86 -22.43 -2.04
N GLU A 341 41.09 -21.76 -1.17
CA GLU A 341 40.11 -20.74 -1.58
C GLU A 341 40.78 -19.55 -2.28
N TYR A 342 41.97 -19.14 -1.82
CA TYR A 342 42.72 -18.05 -2.44
C TYR A 342 43.12 -18.36 -3.90
N PHE A 343 43.63 -19.56 -4.16
CA PHE A 343 43.95 -19.97 -5.53
C PHE A 343 42.70 -20.21 -6.39
N GLY A 344 41.62 -20.70 -5.79
CA GLY A 344 40.31 -20.80 -6.46
C GLY A 344 39.76 -19.44 -6.87
N LEU A 345 39.91 -18.41 -6.03
CA LEU A 345 39.53 -17.04 -6.32
C LEU A 345 40.36 -16.46 -7.47
N ILE A 346 41.68 -16.68 -7.47
CA ILE A 346 42.56 -16.23 -8.56
C ILE A 346 42.17 -16.90 -9.88
N ALA A 347 41.88 -18.21 -9.89
CA ALA A 347 41.46 -18.92 -11.09
C ALA A 347 40.09 -18.45 -11.61
N SER A 348 39.13 -18.22 -10.71
CA SER A 348 37.83 -17.62 -11.03
C SER A 348 37.98 -16.18 -11.56
N ALA A 349 38.92 -15.40 -11.01
CA ALA A 349 39.21 -14.05 -11.48
C ALA A 349 39.94 -14.06 -12.83
N ALA A 350 40.82 -15.02 -13.08
CA ALA A 350 41.44 -15.23 -14.38
C ALA A 350 40.39 -15.51 -15.48
N LEU A 351 39.39 -16.34 -15.18
CA LEU A 351 38.26 -16.58 -16.07
C LEU A 351 37.45 -15.30 -16.34
N GLY A 352 37.17 -14.51 -15.30
CA GLY A 352 36.53 -13.21 -15.45
C GLY A 352 37.35 -12.23 -16.30
N GLY A 353 38.66 -12.22 -16.12
CA GLY A 353 39.61 -11.39 -16.89
C GLY A 353 39.61 -11.74 -18.37
N LEU A 354 39.63 -13.03 -18.69
CA LEU A 354 39.58 -13.53 -20.07
C LEU A 354 38.31 -13.07 -20.80
N ILE A 355 37.15 -13.21 -20.14
CA ILE A 355 35.87 -12.79 -20.74
C ILE A 355 35.83 -11.26 -20.91
N ILE A 356 36.35 -10.49 -19.95
CA ILE A 356 36.44 -9.03 -20.05
C ILE A 356 37.35 -8.61 -21.21
N ALA A 357 38.49 -9.28 -21.41
CA ALA A 357 39.36 -9.02 -22.55
C ALA A 357 38.63 -9.27 -23.87
N PHE A 358 37.89 -10.39 -23.97
CA PHE A 358 37.08 -10.68 -25.15
C PHE A 358 35.95 -9.67 -25.38
N MET A 359 35.31 -9.17 -24.33
CA MET A 359 34.32 -8.10 -24.41
C MET A 359 34.95 -6.81 -24.94
N ALA A 360 36.14 -6.45 -24.45
CA ALA A 360 36.87 -5.27 -24.91
C ALA A 360 37.30 -5.40 -26.38
N ALA A 361 37.82 -6.57 -26.78
CA ALA A 361 38.16 -6.87 -28.17
C ALA A 361 36.93 -6.78 -29.10
N ASN A 362 35.79 -7.38 -28.70
CA ASN A 362 34.54 -7.27 -29.46
C ASN A 362 34.05 -5.82 -29.55
N LYS A 363 34.20 -5.03 -28.48
CA LYS A 363 33.82 -3.62 -28.52
C LYS A 363 34.60 -2.89 -29.62
N ILE A 364 35.90 -3.10 -29.71
CA ILE A 364 36.75 -2.49 -30.76
C ILE A 364 36.28 -2.94 -32.15
N VAL A 365 35.93 -4.22 -32.32
CA VAL A 365 35.40 -4.71 -33.60
C VAL A 365 34.06 -4.06 -33.95
N LEU A 366 33.15 -3.91 -32.98
CA LEU A 366 31.84 -3.28 -33.16
C LEU A 366 31.94 -1.78 -33.47
N ASP A 367 32.89 -1.08 -32.84
CA ASP A 367 33.19 0.34 -33.06
C ASP A 367 33.61 0.62 -34.52
N ASN A 368 34.28 -0.35 -35.16
CA ASN A 368 34.75 -0.22 -36.55
C ASN A 368 33.71 -0.58 -37.63
N GLN A 369 32.43 -0.80 -37.28
CA GLN A 369 31.40 -1.23 -38.25
C GLN A 369 30.54 -0.09 -38.83
N ASP A 370 30.88 1.19 -38.59
CA ASP A 370 30.16 2.37 -39.08
C ASP A 370 28.62 2.29 -38.89
N MET A 371 28.19 1.80 -37.72
CA MET A 371 26.78 1.63 -37.41
C MET A 371 26.10 3.00 -37.11
N ALA A 372 24.78 3.06 -37.27
CA ALA A 372 24.01 4.20 -36.77
C ALA A 372 24.11 4.31 -35.23
N PRO A 373 24.11 5.53 -34.63
CA PRO A 373 24.41 5.72 -33.21
C PRO A 373 23.56 4.92 -32.21
N LEU A 374 22.28 4.70 -32.54
CA LEU A 374 21.39 3.88 -31.71
C LEU A 374 21.76 2.39 -31.74
N ASN A 375 22.12 1.87 -32.92
CA ASN A 375 22.46 0.46 -33.10
C ASN A 375 23.83 0.16 -32.50
N GLU A 376 24.76 1.10 -32.59
CA GLU A 376 26.07 1.04 -31.95
C GLU A 376 25.92 0.97 -30.42
N LEU A 377 25.11 1.88 -29.85
CA LEU A 377 24.80 1.88 -28.41
C LEU A 377 24.18 0.55 -27.96
N LEU A 378 23.18 0.05 -28.71
CA LEU A 378 22.53 -1.23 -28.39
C LEU A 378 23.51 -2.41 -28.48
N SER A 379 24.38 -2.43 -29.49
CA SER A 379 25.41 -3.48 -29.66
C SER A 379 26.43 -3.48 -28.52
N PHE A 380 26.86 -2.30 -28.07
CA PHE A 380 27.71 -2.20 -26.87
C PHE A 380 26.98 -2.67 -25.62
N CYS A 381 25.74 -2.24 -25.39
CA CYS A 381 24.93 -2.71 -24.27
C CYS A 381 24.77 -4.23 -24.28
N LEU A 382 24.54 -4.84 -25.45
CA LEU A 382 24.38 -6.28 -25.59
C LEU A 382 25.69 -7.03 -25.34
N ASN A 383 26.81 -6.57 -25.92
CA ASN A 383 28.14 -7.15 -25.71
C ASN A 383 28.51 -7.19 -24.21
N TYR A 384 28.34 -6.07 -23.51
CA TYR A 384 28.63 -6.01 -22.07
C TYR A 384 27.61 -6.81 -21.24
N GLY A 385 26.33 -6.77 -21.60
CA GLY A 385 25.27 -7.53 -20.91
C GLY A 385 25.50 -9.04 -20.98
N VAL A 386 25.74 -9.57 -22.18
CA VAL A 386 26.04 -11.00 -22.39
C VAL A 386 27.35 -11.39 -21.71
N GLY A 387 28.39 -10.56 -21.84
CA GLY A 387 29.68 -10.83 -21.20
C GLY A 387 29.59 -10.96 -19.67
N PHE A 388 28.89 -10.04 -19.00
CA PHE A 388 28.68 -10.14 -17.56
C PHE A 388 27.77 -11.29 -17.13
N MET A 389 26.79 -11.67 -17.97
CA MET A 389 25.97 -12.86 -17.74
C MET A 389 26.83 -14.13 -17.78
N LEU A 390 27.70 -14.27 -18.79
CA LEU A 390 28.60 -15.42 -18.94
C LEU A 390 29.57 -15.53 -17.76
N ILE A 391 30.17 -14.41 -17.33
CA ILE A 391 31.02 -14.39 -16.14
C ILE A 391 30.25 -14.91 -14.92
N HIS A 392 29.00 -14.49 -14.74
CA HIS A 392 28.19 -14.95 -13.61
C HIS A 392 27.85 -16.45 -13.69
N MET A 393 27.40 -16.93 -14.85
CA MET A 393 27.02 -18.35 -15.04
C MET A 393 28.20 -19.31 -14.87
N LEU A 394 29.38 -18.91 -15.33
CA LEU A 394 30.60 -19.71 -15.22
C LEU A 394 31.30 -19.58 -13.85
N GLY A 395 30.74 -18.78 -12.92
CA GLY A 395 31.32 -18.56 -11.61
C GLY A 395 32.63 -17.74 -11.65
N GLY A 396 32.81 -16.90 -12.67
CA GLY A 396 33.94 -15.99 -12.78
C GLY A 396 33.84 -14.80 -11.82
N THR A 397 34.99 -14.34 -11.33
CA THR A 397 35.09 -13.23 -10.38
C THR A 397 35.55 -11.96 -11.08
N VAL A 398 34.93 -10.82 -10.74
CA VAL A 398 35.34 -9.50 -11.23
C VAL A 398 35.71 -8.63 -10.05
N ALA A 399 36.96 -8.16 -10.02
CA ALA A 399 37.51 -7.34 -8.95
C ALA A 399 36.69 -6.07 -8.71
N THR A 400 36.15 -5.44 -9.75
CA THR A 400 35.37 -4.20 -9.62
C THR A 400 34.04 -4.38 -8.88
N LYS A 401 33.52 -5.61 -8.78
CA LYS A 401 32.31 -5.92 -7.98
C LYS A 401 32.64 -6.14 -6.50
N GLN A 402 33.89 -6.49 -6.16
CA GLN A 402 34.25 -6.89 -4.81
C GLN A 402 34.21 -5.76 -3.76
N PRO A 403 34.65 -4.51 -4.01
CA PRO A 403 34.61 -3.44 -3.00
C PRO A 403 33.20 -3.18 -2.46
N ALA A 404 32.19 -3.10 -3.34
CA ALA A 404 30.80 -2.90 -2.93
C ALA A 404 30.24 -4.10 -2.13
N MET A 405 30.56 -5.32 -2.55
CA MET A 405 30.08 -6.55 -1.91
C MET A 405 30.73 -6.80 -0.54
N THR A 406 32.02 -6.48 -0.43
CA THR A 406 32.78 -6.64 0.82
C THR A 406 32.50 -5.52 1.83
N ALA A 407 32.20 -4.30 1.37
CA ALA A 407 31.73 -3.22 2.23
C ALA A 407 30.42 -3.58 2.97
N ASN A 408 29.49 -4.26 2.30
CA ASN A 408 28.26 -4.74 2.93
C ASN A 408 28.52 -5.82 3.99
N ALA A 409 29.44 -6.74 3.74
CA ALA A 409 29.83 -7.76 4.71
C ALA A 409 30.51 -7.14 5.95
N ILE A 410 31.39 -6.15 5.73
CA ILE A 410 32.02 -5.37 6.80
C ILE A 410 30.95 -4.61 7.59
N ALA A 411 30.02 -3.91 6.93
CA ALA A 411 28.95 -3.17 7.59
C ALA A 411 28.01 -4.08 8.41
N ALA A 412 27.68 -5.27 7.89
CA ALA A 412 26.89 -6.26 8.62
C ALA A 412 27.61 -6.74 9.89
N SER A 413 28.91 -7.03 9.81
CA SER A 413 29.71 -7.43 10.98
C SER A 413 29.83 -6.33 12.05
N ILE A 414 29.83 -5.05 11.63
CA ILE A 414 29.82 -3.90 12.54
C ILE A 414 28.45 -3.75 13.23
N GLY A 415 27.35 -4.01 12.51
CA GLY A 415 25.99 -3.95 13.07
C GLY A 415 25.70 -4.99 14.15
N GLU A 416 26.37 -6.16 14.10
CA GLU A 416 26.25 -7.23 15.10
C GLU A 416 27.17 -7.07 16.31
N ALA A 417 28.26 -6.28 16.18
CA ALA A 417 29.26 -6.07 17.21
C ALA A 417 28.73 -5.16 18.36
N LYS A 418 28.17 -5.76 19.41
CA LYS A 418 27.72 -5.07 20.64
C LYS A 418 28.88 -4.70 21.57
N GLY A 419 29.89 -4.01 21.05
CA GLY A 419 30.87 -3.25 21.84
C GLY A 419 31.88 -4.05 22.68
N LYS A 420 32.14 -5.33 22.38
CA LYS A 420 33.20 -6.11 23.06
C LYS A 420 34.51 -6.05 22.26
N THR A 421 35.66 -6.02 22.95
CA THR A 421 37.01 -6.02 22.34
C THR A 421 37.27 -7.20 21.40
N ARG A 422 36.64 -8.36 21.66
CA ARG A 422 36.71 -9.55 20.81
C ARG A 422 36.02 -9.37 19.43
N ASP A 423 35.08 -8.44 19.32
CA ASP A 423 34.41 -8.12 18.05
C ASP A 423 35.29 -7.24 17.15
N LEU A 424 36.19 -6.45 17.74
CA LEU A 424 37.16 -5.61 17.02
C LEU A 424 38.29 -6.43 16.38
N GLU A 425 38.79 -7.46 17.08
CA GLU A 425 39.78 -8.39 16.50
C GLU A 425 39.21 -9.17 15.31
N ALA A 426 37.97 -9.65 15.44
CA ALA A 426 37.28 -10.33 14.34
C ALA A 426 37.06 -9.42 13.12
N LEU A 427 36.73 -8.14 13.36
CA LEU A 427 36.60 -7.13 12.30
C LEU A 427 37.94 -6.85 11.60
N ALA A 428 39.03 -6.72 12.36
CA ALA A 428 40.36 -6.50 11.80
C ALA A 428 40.80 -7.69 10.92
N ASP A 429 40.56 -8.92 11.37
CA ASP A 429 40.82 -10.14 10.60
C ASP A 429 40.00 -10.18 9.30
N LEU A 430 38.74 -9.75 9.35
CA LEU A 430 37.86 -9.67 8.18
C LEU A 430 38.36 -8.65 7.15
N ILE A 431 38.84 -7.48 7.60
CA ILE A 431 39.44 -6.45 6.73
C ILE A 431 40.70 -6.98 6.05
N VAL A 432 41.59 -7.64 6.79
CA VAL A 432 42.84 -8.19 6.25
C VAL A 432 42.56 -9.28 5.20
N ARG A 433 41.60 -10.17 5.45
CA ARG A 433 41.17 -11.20 4.48
C ARG A 433 40.53 -10.58 3.24
N THR A 434 39.79 -9.49 3.42
CA THR A 434 39.16 -8.73 2.34
C THR A 434 40.21 -8.10 1.42
N ILE A 435 41.18 -7.38 1.97
CA ILE A 435 42.27 -6.75 1.19
C ILE A 435 43.06 -7.80 0.41
N ARG A 436 43.38 -8.93 1.06
CA ARG A 436 44.09 -10.05 0.41
C ARG A 436 43.29 -10.62 -0.76
N SER A 437 41.99 -10.85 -0.57
CA SER A 437 41.12 -11.41 -1.60
C SER A 437 40.91 -10.44 -2.77
N GLN A 438 40.79 -9.13 -2.49
CA GLN A 438 40.72 -8.09 -3.53
C GLN A 438 42.02 -8.03 -4.35
N ALA A 439 43.18 -8.08 -3.70
CA ALA A 439 44.47 -8.12 -4.40
C ALA A 439 44.59 -9.35 -5.31
N GLY A 440 44.19 -10.54 -4.82
CA GLY A 440 44.19 -11.78 -5.60
C GLY A 440 43.26 -11.72 -6.83
N ALA A 441 42.07 -11.16 -6.68
CA ALA A 441 41.15 -11.01 -7.80
C ALA A 441 41.62 -9.98 -8.85
N ILE A 442 42.20 -8.86 -8.42
CA ILE A 442 42.80 -7.87 -9.34
C ILE A 442 43.92 -8.53 -10.14
N LEU A 443 44.82 -9.25 -9.46
CA LEU A 443 45.92 -9.96 -10.12
C LEU A 443 45.40 -11.04 -11.09
N GLY A 444 44.36 -11.79 -10.72
CA GLY A 444 43.73 -12.77 -11.59
C GLY A 444 43.11 -12.15 -12.83
N ASN A 445 42.30 -11.09 -12.68
CA ASN A 445 41.68 -10.40 -13.81
C ASN A 445 42.74 -9.80 -14.75
N ILE A 446 43.68 -9.02 -14.20
CA ILE A 446 44.69 -8.29 -14.99
C ILE A 446 45.71 -9.25 -15.62
N GLY A 447 46.16 -10.26 -14.88
CA GLY A 447 47.19 -11.20 -15.32
C GLY A 447 46.81 -11.99 -16.57
N VAL A 448 45.51 -12.16 -16.83
CA VAL A 448 45.00 -12.80 -18.06
C VAL A 448 44.48 -11.78 -19.07
N ALA A 449 43.97 -10.62 -18.63
CA ALA A 449 43.40 -9.63 -19.55
C ALA A 449 44.44 -8.76 -20.27
N ILE A 450 45.63 -8.51 -19.70
CA ILE A 450 46.68 -7.71 -20.36
C ILE A 450 47.37 -8.44 -21.53
N PRO A 451 47.70 -9.74 -21.42
CA PRO A 451 48.38 -10.46 -22.50
C PRO A 451 47.51 -10.77 -23.73
N VAL A 452 46.18 -10.66 -23.60
CA VAL A 452 45.17 -10.92 -24.64
C VAL A 452 44.76 -9.61 -25.27
#